data_AF-A0A4R3X3I5-F1
#
_entry.id   AF-A0A4R3X3I5-F1
#
_cell.length_a   1.000
_cell.length_b   1.000
_cell.length_c   1.000
_cell.angle_alpha   90.00
_cell.angle_beta   90.00
_cell.angle_gamma   90.00
#
_symmetry.space_group_name_H-M   'P 1'
#
loop_
_entity.id
_entity.type
_entity.pdbx_description
1 polymer ?
#
loop_
_entity_poly.entity_id
_entity_poly.type
_entity_poly.pdbx_seq_one_letter_code
_entity_poly.pdbx_strand_id
1 'polypeptide(L)' 'MSTVVSQPRSDVPRRILLMGVAGCGKSAVGAALAARLGAIYLDGDDLHP' A
#
# COMPACT_ATOMS: atom_id res chain seq x y z
N MET A 1 -32.98 -1.66 -13.36
CA MET A 1 -31.98 -0.61 -13.04
C MET A 1 -31.36 -0.97 -11.70
N SER A 2 -30.21 -1.66 -11.71
CA SER A 2 -29.53 -2.11 -10.48
C SER A 2 -28.45 -1.09 -10.11
N THR A 3 -28.72 -0.21 -9.16
CA THR A 3 -27.72 0.72 -8.62
C THR A 3 -26.86 -0.03 -7.62
N VAL A 4 -25.65 -0.42 -8.04
CA VAL A 4 -24.64 -0.92 -7.11
C VAL A 4 -24.27 0.23 -6.17
N VAL A 5 -24.73 0.16 -4.93
CA VAL A 5 -24.13 0.90 -3.82
C VAL A 5 -22.75 0.30 -3.60
N SER A 6 -21.69 1.09 -3.80
CA SER A 6 -20.35 0.71 -3.39
C SER A 6 -20.41 0.46 -1.88
N GLN A 7 -20.00 -0.74 -1.46
CA GLN A 7 -19.93 -1.07 -0.04
C GLN A 7 -19.17 0.03 0.71
N PRO A 8 -19.59 0.37 1.94
CA PRO A 8 -18.88 1.37 2.73
C PRO A 8 -17.41 0.97 2.80
N ARG A 9 -16.52 1.92 2.52
CA ARG A 9 -15.08 1.70 2.68
C ARG A 9 -14.86 1.20 4.09
N SER A 10 -14.19 0.06 4.24
CA SER A 10 -13.85 -0.47 5.56
C SER A 10 -13.08 0.59 6.35
N ASP A 11 -13.58 0.99 7.51
CA ASP A 11 -12.90 1.92 8.43
C ASP A 11 -11.62 1.32 9.05
N VAL A 12 -11.30 0.08 8.71
CA VAL A 12 -10.07 -0.60 9.13
C VAL A 12 -8.87 -0.01 8.37
N PRO A 13 -7.76 0.34 9.07
CA PRO A 13 -6.56 0.86 8.42
C PRO A 13 -6.05 -0.10 7.35
N ARG A 14 -5.91 0.39 6.11
CA ARG A 14 -5.40 -0.41 4.99
C ARG A 14 -3.88 -0.58 5.11
N ARG A 15 -3.43 -1.84 5.22
CA ARG A 15 -2.01 -2.22 5.14
C ARG A 15 -1.74 -2.82 3.77
N ILE A 16 -0.66 -2.38 3.12
CA ILE A 16 -0.29 -2.81 1.77
C ILE A 16 1.13 -3.36 1.84
N LEU A 17 1.33 -4.57 1.32
CA LEU A 17 2.64 -5.21 1.22
C LEU A 17 3.09 -5.23 -0.24
N LEU A 18 4.24 -4.63 -0.53
CA LEU A 18 4.83 -4.66 -1.87
C LEU A 18 5.92 -5.74 -1.91
N MET A 19 5.65 -6.80 -2.67
CA MET A 19 6.59 -7.92 -2.87
C MET A 19 7.19 -7.89 -4.28
N GLY A 20 8.34 -8.53 -4.45
CA GLY A 20 9.07 -8.55 -5.72
C GLY A 20 10.56 -8.84 -5.52
N VAL A 21 11.24 -9.22 -6.60
CA VAL A 21 12.68 -9.52 -6.58
C VAL A 21 13.53 -8.27 -6.27
N ALA A 22 14.79 -8.45 -5.87
CA ALA A 22 15.72 -7.33 -5.66
C ALA A 22 15.87 -6.50 -6.95
N GLY A 23 15.88 -5.17 -6.83
CA GLY A 23 16.02 -4.27 -7.99
C GLY A 23 14.75 -4.03 -8.83
N CYS A 24 13.61 -4.66 -8.55
CA CYS A 24 12.38 -4.46 -9.34
C CYS A 24 11.65 -3.13 -9.06
N GLY A 25 12.21 -2.24 -8.25
CA GLY A 25 11.66 -0.91 -7.97
C GLY A 25 10.62 -0.83 -6.85
N LYS A 26 10.54 -1.80 -5.94
CA LYS A 26 9.59 -1.81 -4.81
C LYS A 26 9.62 -0.52 -3.99
N SER A 27 10.81 -0.03 -3.63
CA SER A 27 10.96 1.16 -2.80
C SER A 27 10.53 2.44 -3.53
N ALA A 28 10.81 2.55 -4.82
CA ALA A 28 10.35 3.67 -5.64
C ALA A 28 8.82 3.70 -5.76
N VAL A 29 8.20 2.55 -6.06
CA VAL A 29 6.73 2.43 -6.15
C VAL A 29 6.08 2.62 -4.78
N GLY A 30 6.66 2.05 -3.72
CA GLY A 30 6.15 2.14 -2.35
C GLY A 30 6.11 3.57 -1.84
N ALA A 31 7.20 4.33 -2.03
CA ALA A 31 7.25 5.75 -1.67
C ALA A 31 6.22 6.59 -2.44
N ALA A 32 6.12 6.39 -3.77
CA ALA A 32 5.14 7.10 -4.60
C ALA A 32 3.69 6.73 -4.25
N LEU A 33 3.42 5.47 -3.95
CA LEU A 33 2.11 4.99 -3.54
C LEU A 33 1.72 5.57 -2.17
N ALA A 34 2.64 5.57 -1.21
CA ALA A 34 2.42 6.14 0.11
C ALA A 34 2.08 7.64 0.03
N ALA A 35 2.84 8.41 -0.76
CA ALA A 35 2.55 9.83 -0.99
C ALA A 35 1.15 10.07 -1.57
N ARG A 36 0.70 9.21 -2.51
CA ARG A 36 -0.64 9.33 -3.12
C ARG A 36 -1.78 8.92 -2.20
N LEU A 37 -1.52 8.04 -1.24
CA LEU A 37 -2.52 7.53 -0.30
C LEU A 37 -2.52 8.26 1.05
N GLY A 38 -1.57 9.17 1.29
CA GLY A 38 -1.33 9.74 2.61
C GLY A 38 -0.91 8.68 3.63
N ALA A 39 -0.23 7.62 3.17
CA ALA A 39 0.24 6.52 4.00
C ALA A 39 1.74 6.70 4.34
N ILE A 40 2.23 5.85 5.23
CA ILE A 40 3.65 5.75 5.57
C ILE A 40 4.23 4.57 4.79
N TYR A 41 5.34 4.81 4.10
CA TYR A 41 6.15 3.75 3.51
C TYR A 41 7.20 3.27 4.53
N LEU A 42 7.35 1.95 4.66
CA LEU A 42 8.37 1.29 5.48
C LEU A 42 9.06 0.25 4.60
N ASP A 43 10.38 0.19 4.62
CA ASP A 43 11.10 -0.92 4.00
C ASP A 43 11.07 -2.14 4.94
N GLY A 44 10.90 -3.33 4.37
CA GLY A 44 10.87 -4.57 5.15
C GLY A 44 12.23 -4.89 5.75
N ASP A 45 13.30 -4.48 5.07
CA ASP A 45 14.68 -4.70 5.52
C ASP A 45 15.02 -3.87 6.76
N ASP A 46 14.40 -2.69 6.93
CA ASP A 46 14.58 -1.79 8.08
C ASP A 46 13.94 -2.33 9.37
N LEU A 47 13.08 -3.36 9.26
CA LEU A 47 12.35 -3.95 10.37
C LEU A 47 13.03 -5.21 10.94
N HIS A 48 14.27 -5.52 10.51
CA HIS A 48 15.06 -6.59 11.12
C HIS A 48 15.52 -6.20 12.54
N PRO A 49 15.43 -7.12 13.52
CA PRO A 49 15.92 -6.92 14.88
C PRO A 49 17.45 -6.87 14.98
#